data_AF-A0A819XJ58-F1
#
_entry.id   AF-A0A819XJ58-F1
#
_cell.length_a   1.000
_cell.length_b   1.000
_cell.length_c   1.000
_cell.angle_alpha   90.00
_cell.angle_beta   90.00
_cell.angle_gamma   90.00
#
_symmetry.space_group_name_H-M   'P 1'
#
loop_
_entity.id
_entity.type
_entity.pdbx_description
1 polymer ?
#
loop_
_entity_poly.entity_id
_entity_poly.type
_entity_poly.pdbx_seq_one_letter_code
_entity_poly.pdbx_strand_id
1 'polypeptide(L)'
;SSSKVILLTRQLDEEHQRSNDAINQLNDVQMQLKSAFMTNDTLKCELNQARLLIQDYTIKETDLKQNLNQINCLLDEKIKCLDDRQHEIETLNHLILHLQIDYEKSKNDLSISQDQIVQLEIENQTIKQNLNEKTNELTLITNRFHQIQQEFHTYEKIHRYSNDEYYEREQRIKTIENELKTIFSNYEKLQKEHQLLNEELNKYQYDLQNIQKSDNSHKERLMQSMDEGKIYKQKLALLGDCFKIVVRKASETSEQWANISAHVDEQLIDLSADIDRLTSIDERFEQSTKFLTHLRSQHEDFLVEFLSLKKIVEKTRIYLREYKRRWSQINDENRHLHIEIKRLRDKIDDFHRAEKLMYGKIDEQDIALNQLRKELNNEIQVHSEAELTIEKLQRTLNETIFKHDQLMKNMTNANKKIEEFEDDIVGYRNENHLLQQTIQKLEKQLTTLHTQNQLLESTLELNEKSQYEKTNEYESLLISLKEANKNSLHLLEQREAEFNTVQSDLQTIKYEQSITIAKVRF
;
A
#
# COMPACT_ATOMS: atom_id res chain seq x y z
N SER A 1 35.17 10.01 153.96
CA SER A 1 35.88 10.93 153.06
C SER A 1 34.96 11.28 151.89
N SER A 2 34.49 12.53 151.80
CA SER A 2 33.48 12.99 150.83
C SER A 2 34.04 13.35 149.44
N SER A 3 35.36 13.44 149.26
CA SER A 3 35.98 13.81 147.97
C SER A 3 35.90 12.75 146.87
N LYS A 4 35.58 11.49 147.18
CA LYS A 4 35.49 10.41 146.17
C LYS A 4 34.15 10.40 145.43
N VAL A 5 33.10 10.98 146.03
CA VAL A 5 31.75 11.02 145.44
C VAL A 5 31.67 12.10 144.35
N ILE A 6 32.30 13.27 144.56
CA ILE A 6 32.25 14.40 143.60
C ILE A 6 32.98 14.09 142.28
N LEU A 7 34.04 13.28 142.33
CA LEU A 7 34.81 12.88 141.14
C LEU A 7 34.07 11.83 140.30
N LEU A 8 33.30 10.94 140.95
CA LEU A 8 32.49 9.93 140.27
C LEU A 8 31.24 10.54 139.61
N THR A 9 30.62 11.57 140.21
CA THR A 9 29.46 12.26 139.60
C THR A 9 29.86 13.00 138.32
N ARG A 10 31.04 13.64 138.30
CA ARG A 10 31.52 14.38 137.12
C ARG A 10 31.97 13.47 135.97
N GLN A 11 32.50 12.28 136.29
CA GLN A 11 32.76 11.24 135.27
C GLN A 11 31.46 10.65 134.71
N LEU A 12 30.42 10.48 135.54
CA LEU A 12 29.12 10.01 135.07
C LEU A 12 28.44 11.02 134.13
N ASP A 13 28.54 12.32 134.42
CA ASP A 13 27.95 13.36 133.57
C ASP A 13 28.69 13.50 132.22
N GLU A 14 30.03 13.36 132.20
CA GLU A 14 30.79 13.31 130.96
C GLU A 14 30.54 12.03 130.14
N GLU A 15 30.31 10.89 130.79
CA GLU A 15 29.90 9.66 130.13
C GLU A 15 28.46 9.74 129.61
N HIS A 16 27.54 10.40 130.33
CA HIS A 16 26.19 10.66 129.85
C HIS A 16 26.17 11.61 128.65
N GLN A 17 27.02 12.64 128.64
CA GLN A 17 27.12 13.56 127.50
C GLN A 17 27.68 12.83 126.26
N ARG A 18 28.74 12.03 126.42
CA ARG A 18 29.28 11.20 125.33
C ARG A 18 28.29 10.12 124.87
N SER A 19 27.52 9.55 125.79
CA SER A 19 26.45 8.61 125.47
C SER A 19 25.34 9.29 124.67
N ASN A 20 24.94 10.51 125.01
CA ASN A 20 23.92 11.24 124.27
C ASN A 20 24.40 11.69 122.88
N ASP A 21 25.66 12.12 122.75
CA ASP A 21 26.25 12.45 121.45
C ASP A 21 26.40 11.19 120.58
N ALA A 22 26.75 10.04 121.17
CA ALA A 22 26.76 8.76 120.49
C ALA A 22 25.36 8.32 120.05
N ILE A 23 24.32 8.52 120.89
CA ILE A 23 22.92 8.23 120.56
C ILE A 23 22.44 9.11 119.40
N ASN A 24 22.79 10.40 119.38
CA ASN A 24 22.42 11.30 118.28
C ASN A 24 23.12 10.93 116.98
N GLN A 25 24.42 10.60 117.02
CA GLN A 25 25.13 10.07 115.85
C GLN A 25 24.56 8.74 115.38
N LEU A 26 24.13 7.88 116.30
CA LEU A 26 23.49 6.60 115.97
C LEU A 26 22.14 6.84 115.29
N ASN A 27 21.34 7.79 115.77
CA ASN A 27 20.05 8.16 115.16
C ASN A 27 20.23 8.76 113.77
N ASP A 28 21.26 9.59 113.55
CA ASP A 28 21.59 10.13 112.23
C ASP A 28 22.02 9.02 111.26
N VAL A 29 22.88 8.11 111.70
CA VAL A 29 23.29 6.93 110.92
C VAL A 29 22.08 6.02 110.66
N GLN A 30 21.17 5.86 111.62
CA GLN A 30 19.96 5.05 111.49
C GLN A 30 18.98 5.67 110.49
N MET A 31 18.82 7.00 110.48
CA MET A 31 18.04 7.69 109.45
C MET A 31 18.69 7.60 108.07
N GLN A 32 20.02 7.74 107.97
CA GLN A 32 20.75 7.56 106.72
C GLN A 32 20.65 6.12 106.20
N LEU A 33 20.71 5.12 107.08
CA LEU A 33 20.57 3.71 106.73
C LEU A 33 19.13 3.39 106.29
N LYS A 34 18.12 3.94 106.96
CA LYS A 34 16.71 3.79 106.56
C LYS A 34 16.45 4.44 105.20
N SER A 35 17.06 5.59 104.94
CA SER A 35 17.07 6.26 103.63
C SER A 35 17.78 5.40 102.56
N ALA A 36 18.92 4.79 102.89
CA ALA A 36 19.69 3.90 102.01
C ALA A 36 18.95 2.60 101.67
N PHE A 37 18.21 2.01 102.62
CA PHE A 37 17.37 0.84 102.37
C PHE A 37 16.15 1.17 101.51
N MET A 38 15.49 2.31 101.76
CA MET A 38 14.44 2.81 100.88
C MET A 38 14.99 3.04 99.46
N THR A 39 16.20 3.57 99.31
CA THR A 39 16.83 3.70 98.00
C THR A 39 17.23 2.37 97.38
N ASN A 40 17.58 1.34 98.16
CA ASN A 40 17.86 -0.01 97.64
C ASN A 40 16.60 -0.68 97.09
N ASP A 41 15.47 -0.58 97.80
CA ASP A 41 14.19 -1.10 97.32
C ASP A 41 13.69 -0.31 96.09
N THR A 42 13.88 1.00 96.06
CA THR A 42 13.65 1.82 94.85
C THR A 42 14.55 1.39 93.70
N LEU A 43 15.85 1.19 93.94
CA LEU A 43 16.80 0.72 92.93
C LEU A 43 16.48 -0.70 92.44
N LYS A 44 16.00 -1.60 93.29
CA LYS A 44 15.50 -2.92 92.89
C LYS A 44 14.25 -2.81 92.01
N CYS A 45 13.34 -1.90 92.34
CA CYS A 45 12.17 -1.62 91.53
C CYS A 45 12.56 -1.03 90.17
N GLU A 46 13.48 -0.06 90.14
CA GLU A 46 14.07 0.52 88.94
C GLU A 46 14.85 -0.52 88.11
N LEU A 47 15.58 -1.44 88.75
CA LEU A 47 16.28 -2.54 88.08
C LEU A 47 15.30 -3.53 87.45
N ASN A 48 14.21 -3.86 88.13
CA ASN A 48 13.16 -4.72 87.56
C ASN A 48 12.40 -4.01 86.44
N GLN A 49 12.12 -2.71 86.55
CA GLN A 49 11.59 -1.90 85.44
C GLN A 49 12.57 -1.86 84.27
N ALA A 50 13.87 -1.69 84.51
CA ALA A 50 14.90 -1.73 83.48
C ALA A 50 14.99 -3.10 82.81
N ARG A 51 14.83 -4.20 83.56
CA ARG A 51 14.76 -5.57 82.99
C ARG A 51 13.53 -5.78 82.13
N LEU A 52 12.36 -5.31 82.56
CA LEU A 52 11.14 -5.37 81.76
C LEU A 52 11.27 -4.52 80.49
N LEU A 53 11.83 -3.32 80.60
CA LEU A 53 12.15 -2.48 79.45
C LEU A 53 13.13 -3.17 78.49
N ILE A 54 14.20 -3.80 78.99
CA ILE A 54 15.14 -4.57 78.16
C ILE A 54 14.43 -5.73 77.45
N GLN A 55 13.53 -6.43 78.14
CA GLN A 55 12.78 -7.53 77.55
C GLN A 55 11.81 -7.04 76.45
N ASP A 56 11.10 -5.94 76.68
CA ASP A 56 10.27 -5.26 75.67
C ASP A 56 11.11 -4.77 74.48
N TYR A 57 12.31 -4.22 74.72
CA TYR A 57 13.24 -3.82 73.68
C TYR A 57 13.73 -5.02 72.87
N THR A 58 14.00 -6.15 73.53
CA THR A 58 14.45 -7.37 72.85
C THR A 58 13.36 -7.91 71.93
N ILE A 59 12.10 -7.90 72.39
CA ILE A 59 10.93 -8.29 71.58
C ILE A 59 10.78 -7.35 70.37
N LYS A 60 10.82 -6.03 70.60
CA LYS A 60 10.79 -5.03 69.52
C LYS A 60 11.94 -5.18 68.54
N GLU A 61 13.13 -5.52 69.01
CA GLU A 61 14.30 -5.75 68.15
C GLU A 61 14.09 -6.99 67.27
N THR A 62 13.54 -8.09 67.81
CA THR A 62 13.18 -9.27 67.01
C THR A 62 12.09 -8.96 65.98
N ASP A 63 11.05 -8.22 66.37
CA ASP A 63 9.97 -7.80 65.45
C ASP A 63 10.52 -6.91 64.34
N LEU A 64 11.40 -5.94 64.67
CA LEU A 64 12.04 -5.07 63.69
C LEU A 64 12.98 -5.83 62.76
N LYS A 65 13.74 -6.81 63.27
CA LYS A 65 14.55 -7.71 62.43
C LYS A 65 13.68 -8.54 61.48
N GLN A 66 12.52 -9.00 61.94
CA GLN A 66 11.59 -9.78 61.12
C GLN A 66 10.92 -8.90 60.06
N ASN A 67 10.50 -7.69 60.41
CA ASN A 67 9.98 -6.69 59.48
C ASN A 67 11.04 -6.28 58.44
N LEU A 68 12.29 -6.07 58.86
CA LEU A 68 13.40 -5.77 57.96
C LEU A 68 13.62 -6.91 56.95
N ASN A 69 13.54 -8.17 57.39
CA ASN A 69 13.65 -9.32 56.49
C ASN A 69 12.47 -9.40 55.50
N GLN A 70 11.24 -9.11 55.94
CA GLN A 70 10.09 -9.04 55.04
C GLN A 70 10.23 -7.90 54.01
N ILE A 71 10.67 -6.71 54.46
CA ILE A 71 10.94 -5.57 53.59
C ILE A 71 12.02 -5.92 52.57
N ASN A 72 13.10 -6.59 52.97
CA ASN A 72 14.16 -7.04 52.06
C ASN A 72 13.64 -8.06 51.03
N CYS A 73 12.80 -9.01 51.43
CA CYS A 73 12.17 -9.94 50.47
C CYS A 73 11.28 -9.21 49.46
N LEU A 74 10.47 -8.25 49.91
CA LEU A 74 9.62 -7.43 49.03
C LEU A 74 10.45 -6.54 48.09
N LEU A 75 11.60 -6.03 48.57
CA LEU A 75 12.54 -5.26 47.77
C LEU A 75 13.20 -6.13 46.69
N ASP A 76 13.62 -7.35 47.01
CA ASP A 76 14.20 -8.26 46.03
C ASP A 76 13.18 -8.66 44.95
N GLU A 77 11.92 -8.92 45.33
CA GLU A 77 10.83 -9.16 44.37
C GLU A 77 10.56 -7.93 43.49
N LYS A 78 10.57 -6.72 44.06
CA LYS A 78 10.42 -5.46 43.32
C LYS A 78 11.56 -5.20 42.35
N ILE A 79 12.80 -5.43 42.77
CA ILE A 79 14.01 -5.28 41.93
C ILE A 79 13.92 -6.24 40.75
N LYS A 80 13.60 -7.52 41.00
CA LYS A 80 13.43 -8.50 39.94
C LYS A 80 12.32 -8.10 38.94
N CYS A 81 11.20 -7.58 39.44
CA CYS A 81 10.12 -7.08 38.59
C CYS A 81 10.55 -5.88 37.74
N LEU A 82 11.39 -4.98 38.27
CA LEU A 82 11.95 -3.87 37.51
C LEU A 82 12.93 -4.37 36.43
N ASP A 83 13.80 -5.34 36.75
CA ASP A 83 14.72 -5.96 35.80
C ASP A 83 13.97 -6.66 34.64
N ASP A 84 12.92 -7.42 34.95
CA ASP A 84 12.08 -8.09 33.94
C ASP A 84 11.41 -7.05 33.00
N ARG A 85 10.92 -5.93 33.55
CA ARG A 85 10.31 -4.84 32.75
C ARG A 85 11.33 -4.09 31.93
N GLN A 86 12.54 -3.88 32.45
CA GLN A 86 13.64 -3.28 31.70
C GLN A 86 14.00 -4.14 30.49
N HIS A 87 14.05 -5.47 30.66
CA HIS A 87 14.29 -6.39 29.55
C HIS A 87 13.17 -6.38 28.50
N GLU A 88 11.91 -6.25 28.94
CA GLU A 88 10.74 -6.12 28.05
C GLU A 88 10.82 -4.82 27.23
N ILE A 89 11.22 -3.70 27.85
CA ILE A 89 11.47 -2.43 27.16
C ILE A 89 12.57 -2.56 26.11
N GLU A 90 13.71 -3.19 26.45
CA GLU A 90 14.80 -3.41 25.50
C GLU A 90 14.35 -4.25 24.30
N THR A 91 13.52 -5.27 24.55
CA THR A 91 12.95 -6.12 23.50
C THR A 91 12.00 -5.34 22.59
N LEU A 92 11.12 -4.50 23.17
CA LEU A 92 10.26 -3.62 22.39
C LEU A 92 11.06 -2.61 21.57
N ASN A 93 12.13 -2.04 22.13
CA ASN A 93 12.99 -1.09 21.41
C ASN A 93 13.68 -1.75 20.22
N HIS A 94 14.15 -2.99 20.37
CA HIS A 94 14.67 -3.78 19.24
C HIS A 94 13.60 -4.02 18.16
N LEU A 95 12.36 -4.31 18.56
CA LEU A 95 11.26 -4.53 17.63
C LEU A 95 10.85 -3.24 16.90
N ILE A 96 10.79 -2.11 17.61
CA ILE A 96 10.55 -0.77 17.03
C ILE A 96 11.62 -0.46 15.99
N LEU A 97 12.90 -0.69 16.30
CA LEU A 97 14.00 -0.47 15.37
C LEU A 97 13.85 -1.31 14.10
N HIS A 98 13.51 -2.59 14.23
CA HIS A 98 13.24 -3.47 13.08
C HIS A 98 12.08 -2.97 12.23
N LEU A 99 10.96 -2.57 12.85
CA LEU A 99 9.81 -2.03 12.14
C LEU A 99 10.13 -0.70 11.44
N GLN A 100 10.97 0.16 12.03
CA GLN A 100 11.44 1.39 11.40
C GLN A 100 12.27 1.11 10.14
N ILE A 101 13.16 0.10 10.19
CA ILE A 101 13.93 -0.35 9.04
C ILE A 101 12.98 -0.84 7.92
N ASP A 102 12.00 -1.68 8.27
CA ASP A 102 11.02 -2.20 7.30
C ASP A 102 10.13 -1.08 6.71
N TYR A 103 9.79 -0.08 7.53
CA TYR A 103 9.03 1.10 7.10
C TYR A 103 9.82 1.94 6.08
N GLU A 104 11.08 2.27 6.38
CA GLU A 104 11.91 3.04 5.46
C GLU A 104 12.23 2.25 4.18
N LYS A 105 12.41 0.93 4.28
CA LYS A 105 12.55 0.06 3.11
C LYS A 105 11.31 0.09 2.24
N SER A 106 10.12 -0.12 2.81
CA SER A 106 8.85 -0.11 2.08
C SER A 106 8.56 1.26 1.44
N LYS A 107 8.94 2.35 2.11
CA LYS A 107 8.84 3.72 1.59
C LYS A 107 9.79 3.97 0.42
N ASN A 108 11.02 3.44 0.48
CA ASN A 108 11.96 3.51 -0.63
C ASN A 108 11.46 2.67 -1.82
N ASP A 109 10.93 1.48 -1.58
CA ASP A 109 10.33 0.63 -2.62
C ASP A 109 9.14 1.33 -3.29
N LEU A 110 8.30 2.04 -2.52
CA LEU A 110 7.21 2.88 -3.05
C LEU A 110 7.74 4.00 -3.94
N SER A 111 8.83 4.67 -3.54
CA SER A 111 9.46 5.73 -4.34
C SER A 111 9.97 5.19 -5.67
N ILE A 112 10.68 4.04 -5.65
CA ILE A 112 11.19 3.39 -6.85
C ILE A 112 10.05 3.02 -7.80
N SER A 113 8.96 2.47 -7.26
CA SER A 113 7.80 2.08 -8.05
C SER A 113 7.06 3.30 -8.63
N GLN A 114 6.99 4.43 -7.90
CA GLN A 114 6.48 5.70 -8.44
C GLN A 114 7.32 6.22 -9.60
N ASP A 115 8.65 6.16 -9.49
CA ASP A 115 9.55 6.55 -10.58
C ASP A 115 9.35 5.67 -11.83
N GLN A 116 9.14 4.35 -11.63
CA GLN A 116 8.81 3.43 -12.72
C GLN A 116 7.47 3.77 -13.39
N ILE A 117 6.45 4.18 -12.63
CA ILE A 117 5.18 4.66 -13.21
C ILE A 117 5.42 5.88 -14.10
N VAL A 118 6.21 6.85 -13.63
CA VAL A 118 6.52 8.06 -14.41
C VAL A 118 7.25 7.72 -15.70
N GLN A 119 8.26 6.83 -15.64
CA GLN A 119 8.97 6.37 -16.83
C GLN A 119 8.02 5.69 -17.83
N LEU A 120 7.16 4.81 -17.33
CA LEU A 120 6.14 4.16 -18.15
C LEU A 120 5.18 5.19 -18.78
N GLU A 121 4.72 6.20 -18.04
CA GLU A 121 3.85 7.23 -18.58
C GLU A 121 4.48 7.99 -19.76
N ILE A 122 5.78 8.31 -19.67
CA ILE A 122 6.54 8.91 -20.77
C ILE A 122 6.60 7.95 -21.97
N GLU A 123 6.97 6.69 -21.76
CA GLU A 123 7.01 5.69 -22.83
C GLU A 123 5.65 5.53 -23.52
N ASN A 124 4.55 5.53 -22.78
CA ASN A 124 3.20 5.44 -23.33
C ASN A 124 2.84 6.64 -24.20
N GLN A 125 3.24 7.84 -23.80
CA GLN A 125 3.04 9.04 -24.61
C GLN A 125 3.80 8.92 -25.94
N THR A 126 5.05 8.46 -25.91
CA THR A 126 5.86 8.22 -27.12
C THR A 126 5.24 7.13 -28.02
N ILE A 127 4.80 6.01 -27.45
CA ILE A 127 4.15 4.93 -28.22
C ILE A 127 2.85 5.42 -28.87
N LYS A 128 2.05 6.22 -28.15
CA LYS A 128 0.80 6.81 -28.69
C LYS A 128 1.08 7.79 -29.82
N GLN A 129 2.10 8.64 -29.70
CA GLN A 129 2.50 9.56 -30.78
C GLN A 129 2.92 8.77 -32.02
N ASN A 130 3.82 7.80 -31.88
CA ASN A 130 4.25 6.93 -32.98
C ASN A 130 3.08 6.17 -33.62
N LEU A 131 2.14 5.65 -32.81
CA LEU A 131 0.95 4.97 -33.32
C LEU A 131 0.07 5.93 -34.13
N ASN A 132 -0.09 7.16 -33.67
CA ASN A 132 -0.91 8.17 -34.35
C ASN A 132 -0.27 8.58 -35.69
N GLU A 133 1.04 8.83 -35.71
CA GLU A 133 1.80 9.10 -36.94
C GLU A 133 1.65 7.96 -37.95
N LYS A 134 1.87 6.71 -37.52
CA LYS A 134 1.73 5.55 -38.42
C LYS A 134 0.29 5.30 -38.87
N THR A 135 -0.71 5.66 -38.06
CA THR A 135 -2.11 5.60 -38.45
C THR A 135 -2.45 6.65 -39.50
N ASN A 136 -1.89 7.86 -39.37
CA ASN A 136 -2.04 8.92 -40.36
C ASN A 136 -1.36 8.54 -41.69
N GLU A 137 -0.13 8.01 -41.65
CA GLU A 137 0.56 7.46 -42.82
C GLU A 137 -0.27 6.38 -43.51
N LEU A 138 -0.80 5.41 -42.75
CA LEU A 138 -1.67 4.35 -43.27
C LEU A 138 -2.93 4.91 -43.94
N THR A 139 -3.50 5.98 -43.39
CA THR A 139 -4.69 6.64 -43.95
C THR A 139 -4.37 7.33 -45.27
N LEU A 140 -3.27 8.06 -45.35
CA LEU A 140 -2.80 8.71 -46.59
C LEU A 140 -2.54 7.67 -47.69
N ILE A 141 -1.88 6.58 -47.33
CA ILE A 141 -1.60 5.43 -48.20
C ILE A 141 -2.92 4.83 -48.69
N THR A 142 -3.85 4.51 -47.79
CA THR A 142 -5.17 3.96 -48.15
C THR A 142 -5.92 4.86 -49.14
N ASN A 143 -5.88 6.19 -48.94
CA ASN A 143 -6.51 7.13 -49.85
C ASN A 143 -5.86 7.13 -51.24
N ARG A 144 -4.52 7.10 -51.31
CA ARG A 144 -3.79 7.05 -52.58
C ARG A 144 -4.06 5.76 -53.36
N PHE A 145 -4.19 4.63 -52.67
CA PHE A 145 -4.59 3.39 -53.31
C PHE A 145 -5.98 3.45 -53.91
N HIS A 146 -6.92 4.05 -53.19
CA HIS A 146 -8.26 4.25 -53.72
C HIS A 146 -8.24 5.12 -55.00
N GLN A 147 -7.39 6.15 -55.05
CA GLN A 147 -7.19 6.96 -56.27
C GLN A 147 -6.61 6.13 -57.41
N ILE A 148 -5.54 5.36 -57.17
CA ILE A 148 -4.94 4.46 -58.18
C ILE A 148 -5.97 3.46 -58.72
N GLN A 149 -6.83 2.91 -57.86
CA GLN A 149 -7.91 2.00 -58.28
C GLN A 149 -8.93 2.69 -59.19
N GLN A 150 -9.31 3.94 -58.89
CA GLN A 150 -10.22 4.72 -59.74
C GLN A 150 -9.60 5.05 -61.09
N GLU A 151 -8.32 5.41 -61.11
CA GLU A 151 -7.56 5.66 -62.35
C GLU A 151 -7.46 4.38 -63.20
N PHE A 152 -7.10 3.26 -62.57
CA PHE A 152 -7.02 1.96 -63.25
C PHE A 152 -8.34 1.59 -63.91
N HIS A 153 -9.46 1.73 -63.20
CA HIS A 153 -10.78 1.43 -63.73
C HIS A 153 -11.19 2.37 -64.89
N THR A 154 -10.75 3.63 -64.85
CA THR A 154 -11.00 4.60 -65.92
C THR A 154 -10.22 4.23 -67.18
N TYR A 155 -8.94 3.89 -67.06
CA TYR A 155 -8.12 3.47 -68.20
C TYR A 155 -8.51 2.10 -68.76
N GLU A 156 -8.98 1.18 -67.91
CA GLU A 156 -9.54 -0.09 -68.37
C GLU A 156 -10.77 0.12 -69.26
N LYS A 157 -11.66 1.08 -68.91
CA LYS A 157 -12.79 1.45 -69.77
C LYS A 157 -12.31 2.03 -71.10
N ILE A 158 -11.37 2.97 -71.08
CA ILE A 158 -10.79 3.56 -72.31
C ILE A 158 -10.21 2.47 -73.20
N HIS A 159 -9.45 1.53 -72.62
CA HIS A 159 -8.86 0.42 -73.35
C HIS A 159 -9.92 -0.48 -74.00
N ARG A 160 -11.05 -0.75 -73.32
CA ARG A 160 -12.17 -1.50 -73.91
C ARG A 160 -12.82 -0.74 -75.07
N TYR A 161 -13.10 0.56 -74.90
CA TYR A 161 -13.67 1.38 -75.97
C TYR A 161 -12.78 1.43 -77.22
N SER A 162 -11.46 1.61 -77.05
CA SER A 162 -10.53 1.57 -78.18
C SER A 162 -10.53 0.21 -78.89
N ASN A 163 -10.79 -0.89 -78.16
CA ASN A 163 -10.81 -2.24 -78.73
C ASN A 163 -12.07 -2.48 -79.55
N ASP A 164 -13.20 -2.00 -79.06
CA ASP A 164 -14.45 -2.03 -79.81
C ASP A 164 -14.34 -1.17 -81.07
N GLU A 165 -13.76 0.04 -80.98
CA GLU A 165 -13.51 0.93 -82.13
C GLU A 165 -12.57 0.28 -83.16
N TYR A 166 -11.50 -0.39 -82.70
CA TYR A 166 -10.59 -1.13 -83.56
C TYR A 166 -11.32 -2.23 -84.34
N TYR A 167 -12.12 -3.04 -83.64
CA TYR A 167 -12.87 -4.14 -84.26
C TYR A 167 -13.88 -3.63 -85.30
N GLU A 168 -14.61 -2.56 -85.00
CA GLU A 168 -15.54 -1.93 -85.96
C GLU A 168 -14.83 -1.47 -87.23
N ARG A 169 -13.66 -0.83 -87.08
CA ARG A 169 -12.86 -0.35 -88.22
C ARG A 169 -12.27 -1.49 -89.02
N GLU A 170 -11.77 -2.54 -88.38
CA GLU A 170 -11.26 -3.74 -89.05
C GLU A 170 -12.36 -4.40 -89.90
N GLN A 171 -13.60 -4.46 -89.41
CA GLN A 171 -14.73 -4.98 -90.19
C GLN A 171 -15.10 -4.08 -91.37
N ARG A 172 -15.01 -2.75 -91.21
CA ARG A 172 -15.23 -1.80 -92.30
C ARG A 172 -14.19 -1.96 -93.40
N ILE A 173 -12.91 -2.09 -93.04
CA ILE A 173 -11.82 -2.35 -94.00
C ILE A 173 -12.08 -3.65 -94.78
N LYS A 174 -12.44 -4.76 -94.10
CA LYS A 174 -12.79 -6.02 -94.76
C LYS A 174 -13.97 -5.87 -95.73
N THR A 175 -14.92 -5.00 -95.41
CA THR A 175 -16.06 -4.70 -96.30
C THR A 175 -15.59 -3.96 -97.55
N ILE A 176 -14.80 -2.90 -97.39
CA ILE A 176 -14.22 -2.12 -98.50
C ILE A 176 -13.32 -3.01 -99.39
N GLU A 177 -12.50 -3.89 -98.80
CA GLU A 177 -11.67 -4.85 -99.55
C GLU A 177 -12.51 -5.77 -100.44
N ASN A 178 -13.65 -6.27 -99.94
CA ASN A 178 -14.57 -7.10 -100.71
C ASN A 178 -15.28 -6.30 -101.82
N GLU A 179 -15.65 -5.05 -101.55
CA GLU A 179 -16.22 -4.13 -102.55
C GLU A 179 -15.22 -3.85 -103.67
N LEU A 180 -13.97 -3.50 -103.34
CA LEU A 180 -12.88 -3.32 -104.29
C LEU A 180 -12.63 -4.57 -105.13
N LYS A 181 -12.62 -5.76 -104.52
CA LYS A 181 -12.47 -7.03 -105.25
C LYS A 181 -13.59 -7.25 -106.26
N THR A 182 -14.82 -6.85 -105.91
CA THR A 182 -15.98 -6.90 -106.82
C THR A 182 -15.82 -5.89 -107.96
N ILE A 183 -15.38 -4.67 -107.66
CA ILE A 183 -15.10 -3.63 -108.66
C ILE A 183 -14.01 -4.08 -109.63
N PHE A 184 -12.90 -4.63 -109.13
CA PHE A 184 -11.82 -5.16 -109.97
C PHE A 184 -12.30 -6.30 -110.88
N SER A 185 -13.15 -7.20 -110.38
CA SER A 185 -13.74 -8.25 -111.22
C SER A 185 -14.63 -7.67 -112.33
N ASN A 186 -15.40 -6.61 -112.04
CA ASN A 186 -16.22 -5.93 -113.03
C ASN A 186 -15.37 -5.14 -114.04
N TYR A 187 -14.30 -4.50 -113.57
CA TYR A 187 -13.30 -3.82 -114.40
C TYR A 187 -12.67 -4.79 -115.41
N GLU A 188 -12.25 -5.99 -114.98
CA GLU A 188 -11.68 -7.00 -115.88
C GLU A 188 -12.69 -7.46 -116.95
N LYS A 189 -13.97 -7.60 -116.60
CA LYS A 189 -15.04 -7.91 -117.56
C LYS A 189 -15.19 -6.77 -118.58
N LEU A 190 -15.28 -5.54 -118.10
CA LEU A 190 -15.44 -4.35 -118.93
C LEU A 190 -14.23 -4.14 -119.86
N GLN A 191 -13.02 -4.47 -119.40
CA GLN A 191 -11.81 -4.42 -120.20
C GLN A 191 -11.84 -5.41 -121.36
N LYS A 192 -12.32 -6.64 -121.12
CA LYS A 192 -12.52 -7.64 -122.18
C LYS A 192 -13.58 -7.19 -123.18
N GLU A 193 -14.69 -6.63 -122.71
CA GLU A 193 -15.73 -6.08 -123.58
C GLU A 193 -15.19 -4.93 -124.45
N HIS A 194 -14.41 -4.02 -123.86
CA HIS A 194 -13.76 -2.94 -124.60
C HIS A 194 -12.76 -3.46 -125.63
N GLN A 195 -11.97 -4.49 -125.31
CA GLN A 195 -11.05 -5.12 -126.27
C GLN A 195 -11.80 -5.70 -127.47
N LEU A 196 -12.84 -6.49 -127.22
CA LEU A 196 -13.70 -7.06 -128.28
C LEU A 196 -14.33 -5.96 -129.15
N LEU A 197 -14.85 -4.90 -128.52
CA LEU A 197 -15.44 -3.78 -129.24
C LEU A 197 -14.41 -3.04 -130.10
N ASN A 198 -13.18 -2.91 -129.64
CA ASN A 198 -12.10 -2.27 -130.38
C ASN A 198 -11.63 -3.13 -131.57
N GLU A 199 -11.59 -4.46 -131.40
CA GLU A 199 -11.36 -5.41 -132.51
C GLU A 199 -12.48 -5.32 -133.57
N GLU A 200 -13.75 -5.28 -133.14
CA GLU A 200 -14.88 -5.06 -134.03
C GLU A 200 -14.79 -3.71 -134.75
N LEU A 201 -14.46 -2.63 -134.04
CA LEU A 201 -14.29 -1.29 -134.62
C LEU A 201 -13.17 -1.27 -135.66
N ASN A 202 -12.01 -1.85 -135.36
CA ASN A 202 -10.89 -1.96 -136.30
C ASN A 202 -11.27 -2.77 -137.54
N LYS A 203 -12.02 -3.86 -137.38
CA LYS A 203 -12.55 -4.65 -138.50
C LYS A 203 -13.50 -3.82 -139.37
N TYR A 204 -14.45 -3.11 -138.77
CA TYR A 204 -15.36 -2.22 -139.51
C TYR A 204 -14.63 -1.07 -140.21
N GLN A 205 -13.61 -0.48 -139.58
CA GLN A 205 -12.75 0.53 -140.20
C GLN A 205 -11.97 -0.04 -141.39
N TYR A 206 -11.43 -1.25 -141.27
CA TYR A 206 -10.75 -1.95 -142.35
C TYR A 206 -11.69 -2.27 -143.52
N ASP A 207 -12.91 -2.77 -143.23
CA ASP A 207 -13.94 -3.04 -144.23
C ASP A 207 -14.38 -1.73 -144.93
N LEU A 208 -14.55 -0.63 -144.19
CA LEU A 208 -14.80 0.72 -144.72
C LEU A 208 -13.68 1.17 -145.66
N GLN A 209 -12.41 1.02 -145.26
CA GLN A 209 -11.25 1.38 -146.08
C GLN A 209 -11.15 0.52 -147.34
N ASN A 210 -11.45 -0.78 -147.27
CA ASN A 210 -11.46 -1.67 -148.44
C ASN A 210 -12.58 -1.31 -149.43
N ILE A 211 -13.77 -0.97 -148.93
CA ILE A 211 -14.87 -0.46 -149.75
C ILE A 211 -14.47 0.87 -150.41
N GLN A 212 -13.77 1.75 -149.69
CA GLN A 212 -13.25 3.02 -150.23
C GLN A 212 -12.11 2.84 -151.25
N LYS A 213 -11.26 1.82 -151.07
CA LYS A 213 -10.14 1.47 -151.97
C LYS A 213 -10.54 0.59 -153.15
N SER A 214 -11.75 0.02 -153.14
CA SER A 214 -12.28 -0.68 -154.32
C SER A 214 -12.30 0.30 -155.50
N ASP A 215 -11.62 -0.12 -156.57
CA ASP A 215 -11.19 0.66 -157.73
C ASP A 215 -12.22 1.72 -158.17
N ASN A 216 -11.81 2.98 -158.37
CA ASN A 216 -12.73 4.05 -158.84
C ASN A 216 -13.45 3.65 -160.15
N SER A 217 -12.83 2.75 -160.94
CA SER A 217 -13.41 2.12 -162.13
C SER A 217 -14.55 1.12 -161.85
N HIS A 218 -14.57 0.48 -160.68
CA HIS A 218 -15.63 -0.44 -160.24
C HIS A 218 -16.80 0.31 -159.60
N LYS A 219 -16.50 1.43 -158.93
CA LYS A 219 -17.48 2.32 -158.30
C LYS A 219 -18.40 3.01 -159.34
N GLU A 220 -17.86 3.40 -160.49
CA GLU A 220 -18.63 3.96 -161.61
C GLU A 220 -19.42 2.87 -162.38
N ARG A 221 -18.89 1.65 -162.53
CA ARG A 221 -19.61 0.52 -163.16
C ARG A 221 -20.77 0.00 -162.32
N LEU A 222 -20.61 -0.09 -161.00
CA LEU A 222 -21.68 -0.48 -160.07
C LEU A 222 -22.81 0.56 -159.95
N MET A 223 -22.53 1.83 -160.24
CA MET A 223 -23.53 2.90 -160.25
C MET A 223 -24.40 2.90 -161.52
N GLN A 224 -23.97 2.22 -162.59
CA GLN A 224 -24.72 2.09 -163.85
C GLN A 224 -25.66 0.87 -163.88
N SER A 225 -25.57 -0.02 -162.88
CA SER A 225 -26.44 -1.18 -162.65
C SER A 225 -27.41 -0.87 -161.49
N MET A 226 -28.72 -0.76 -161.78
CA MET A 226 -29.71 -0.23 -160.83
C MET A 226 -29.90 -1.11 -159.57
N ASP A 227 -29.70 -2.43 -159.71
CA ASP A 227 -29.86 -3.40 -158.62
C ASP A 227 -28.59 -3.53 -157.76
N GLU A 228 -27.41 -3.47 -158.36
CA GLU A 228 -26.15 -3.60 -157.62
C GLU A 228 -25.76 -2.30 -156.89
N GLY A 229 -26.10 -1.13 -157.44
CA GLY A 229 -25.95 0.16 -156.76
C GLY A 229 -26.87 0.32 -155.53
N LYS A 230 -28.06 -0.29 -155.54
CA LYS A 230 -28.94 -0.38 -154.35
C LYS A 230 -28.31 -1.27 -153.27
N ILE A 231 -27.80 -2.44 -153.64
CA ILE A 231 -27.11 -3.36 -152.71
C ILE A 231 -25.89 -2.67 -152.09
N TYR A 232 -25.11 -1.92 -152.86
CA TYR A 232 -23.96 -1.18 -152.37
C TYR A 232 -24.34 -0.06 -151.37
N LYS A 233 -25.37 0.74 -151.68
CA LYS A 233 -25.90 1.75 -150.75
C LYS A 233 -26.47 1.13 -149.47
N GLN A 234 -27.14 -0.01 -149.59
CA GLN A 234 -27.71 -0.73 -148.45
C GLN A 234 -26.62 -1.34 -147.55
N LYS A 235 -25.54 -1.87 -148.16
CA LYS A 235 -24.34 -2.30 -147.42
C LYS A 235 -23.67 -1.14 -146.69
N LEU A 236 -23.51 0.03 -147.34
CA LEU A 236 -22.97 1.23 -146.71
C LEU A 236 -23.86 1.75 -145.57
N ALA A 237 -25.18 1.71 -145.74
CA ALA A 237 -26.13 2.10 -144.69
C ALA A 237 -26.06 1.16 -143.48
N LEU A 238 -26.08 -0.17 -143.71
CA LEU A 238 -25.90 -1.18 -142.66
C LEU A 238 -24.56 -1.02 -141.95
N LEU A 239 -23.47 -0.76 -142.69
CA LEU A 239 -22.15 -0.53 -142.11
C LEU A 239 -22.11 0.76 -141.26
N GLY A 240 -22.81 1.81 -141.70
CA GLY A 240 -22.98 3.05 -140.95
C GLY A 240 -23.81 2.88 -139.68
N ASP A 241 -24.87 2.07 -139.72
CA ASP A 241 -25.69 1.75 -138.54
C ASP A 241 -24.93 0.86 -137.55
N CYS A 242 -24.17 -0.14 -138.04
CA CYS A 242 -23.24 -0.92 -137.22
C CYS A 242 -22.18 -0.02 -136.55
N PHE A 243 -21.58 0.92 -137.29
CA PHE A 243 -20.61 1.86 -136.74
C PHE A 243 -21.22 2.75 -135.65
N LYS A 244 -22.44 3.26 -135.83
CA LYS A 244 -23.15 4.03 -134.79
C LYS A 244 -23.41 3.21 -133.54
N ILE A 245 -23.79 1.94 -133.67
CA ILE A 245 -24.01 1.04 -132.53
C ILE A 245 -22.71 0.81 -131.76
N VAL A 246 -21.60 0.57 -132.46
CA VAL A 246 -20.28 0.37 -131.85
C VAL A 246 -19.79 1.64 -131.14
N VAL A 247 -19.92 2.82 -131.76
CA VAL A 247 -19.55 4.10 -131.13
C VAL A 247 -20.42 4.40 -129.90
N ARG A 248 -21.73 4.13 -129.96
CA ARG A 248 -22.61 4.29 -128.80
C ARG A 248 -22.19 3.37 -127.65
N LYS A 249 -21.95 2.08 -127.93
CA LYS A 249 -21.45 1.13 -126.93
C LYS A 249 -20.10 1.57 -126.36
N ALA A 250 -19.18 2.07 -127.19
CA ALA A 250 -17.88 2.56 -126.73
C ALA A 250 -18.03 3.77 -125.78
N SER A 251 -18.98 4.67 -126.06
CA SER A 251 -19.31 5.79 -125.18
C SER A 251 -19.92 5.31 -123.85
N GLU A 252 -20.87 4.36 -123.89
CA GLU A 252 -21.48 3.78 -122.69
C GLU A 252 -20.43 3.05 -121.83
N THR A 253 -19.55 2.27 -122.45
CA THR A 253 -18.42 1.63 -121.78
C THR A 253 -17.49 2.68 -121.16
N SER A 254 -17.14 3.74 -121.89
CA SER A 254 -16.30 4.83 -121.36
C SER A 254 -16.93 5.56 -120.16
N GLU A 255 -18.24 5.75 -120.15
CA GLU A 255 -18.97 6.33 -119.02
C GLU A 255 -18.95 5.39 -117.80
N GLN A 256 -19.13 4.09 -118.03
CA GLN A 256 -18.98 3.07 -116.99
C GLN A 256 -17.56 3.03 -116.41
N TRP A 257 -16.53 3.21 -117.25
CA TRP A 257 -15.14 3.33 -116.81
C TRP A 257 -14.92 4.55 -115.92
N ALA A 258 -15.48 5.72 -116.28
CA ALA A 258 -15.39 6.93 -115.48
C ALA A 258 -16.08 6.76 -114.12
N ASN A 259 -17.26 6.12 -114.09
CA ASN A 259 -18.00 5.84 -112.85
C ASN A 259 -17.26 4.85 -111.95
N ILE A 260 -16.67 3.79 -112.52
CA ILE A 260 -15.85 2.83 -111.77
C ILE A 260 -14.62 3.53 -111.18
N SER A 261 -13.93 4.37 -111.96
CA SER A 261 -12.76 5.12 -111.49
C SER A 261 -13.11 6.04 -110.32
N ALA A 262 -14.19 6.83 -110.44
CA ALA A 262 -14.63 7.72 -109.36
C ALA A 262 -15.01 6.97 -108.08
N HIS A 263 -15.66 5.80 -108.22
CA HIS A 263 -16.02 4.98 -107.06
C HIS A 263 -14.79 4.34 -106.40
N VAL A 264 -13.77 3.93 -107.17
CA VAL A 264 -12.49 3.44 -106.60
C VAL A 264 -11.77 4.56 -105.87
N ASP A 265 -11.72 5.78 -106.42
CA ASP A 265 -11.08 6.92 -105.78
C ASP A 265 -11.74 7.26 -104.44
N GLU A 266 -13.08 7.24 -104.38
CA GLU A 266 -13.84 7.46 -103.14
C GLU A 266 -13.54 6.37 -102.09
N GLN A 267 -13.54 5.09 -102.48
CA GLN A 267 -13.24 3.97 -101.59
C GLN A 267 -11.79 3.99 -101.07
N LEU A 268 -10.83 4.44 -101.90
CA LEU A 268 -9.43 4.58 -101.49
C LEU A 268 -9.24 5.72 -100.49
N ILE A 269 -9.97 6.83 -100.63
CA ILE A 269 -9.97 7.92 -99.65
C ILE A 269 -10.52 7.43 -98.31
N ASP A 270 -11.64 6.71 -98.33
CA ASP A 270 -12.26 6.14 -97.12
C ASP A 270 -11.36 5.11 -96.45
N LEU A 271 -10.71 4.23 -97.22
CA LEU A 271 -9.74 3.26 -96.72
C LEU A 271 -8.52 3.95 -96.09
N SER A 272 -7.98 4.98 -96.74
CA SER A 272 -6.86 5.76 -96.20
C SER A 272 -7.24 6.41 -94.86
N ALA A 273 -8.43 7.00 -94.77
CA ALA A 273 -8.91 7.62 -93.54
C ALA A 273 -9.12 6.59 -92.41
N ASP A 274 -9.58 5.38 -92.72
CA ASP A 274 -9.71 4.31 -91.72
C ASP A 274 -8.35 3.73 -91.29
N ILE A 275 -7.36 3.66 -92.19
CA ILE A 275 -5.97 3.27 -91.85
C ILE A 275 -5.32 4.30 -90.92
N ASP A 276 -5.47 5.59 -91.21
CA ASP A 276 -4.94 6.67 -90.34
C ASP A 276 -5.58 6.61 -88.94
N ARG A 277 -6.89 6.32 -88.88
CA ARG A 277 -7.62 6.13 -87.61
C ARG A 277 -7.14 4.90 -86.85
N LEU A 278 -6.92 3.76 -87.51
CA LEU A 278 -6.36 2.56 -86.89
C LEU A 278 -4.96 2.82 -86.33
N THR A 279 -4.11 3.53 -87.07
CA THR A 279 -2.78 3.93 -86.61
C THR A 279 -2.87 4.77 -85.33
N SER A 280 -3.82 5.73 -85.28
CA SER A 280 -4.08 6.52 -84.08
C SER A 280 -4.66 5.70 -82.91
N ILE A 281 -5.48 4.68 -83.19
CA ILE A 281 -5.99 3.75 -82.17
C ILE A 281 -4.84 2.91 -81.59
N ASP A 282 -3.94 2.40 -82.42
CA ASP A 282 -2.77 1.63 -82.01
C ASP A 282 -1.83 2.45 -81.12
N GLU A 283 -1.56 3.71 -81.47
CA GLU A 283 -0.78 4.62 -80.61
C GLU A 283 -1.46 4.83 -79.24
N ARG A 284 -2.78 5.01 -79.22
CA ARG A 284 -3.56 5.13 -77.97
C ARG A 284 -3.51 3.84 -77.14
N PHE A 285 -3.53 2.66 -77.78
CA PHE A 285 -3.37 1.38 -77.10
C PHE A 285 -2.00 1.21 -76.47
N GLU A 286 -0.94 1.56 -77.21
CA GLU A 286 0.42 1.46 -76.70
C GLU A 286 0.62 2.38 -75.48
N GLN A 287 0.11 3.62 -75.55
CA GLN A 287 0.14 4.56 -74.44
C GLN A 287 -0.67 4.07 -73.23
N SER A 288 -1.89 3.58 -73.45
CA SER A 288 -2.76 3.04 -72.39
C SER A 288 -2.10 1.82 -71.73
N THR A 289 -1.49 0.93 -72.50
CA THR A 289 -0.77 -0.25 -71.98
C THR A 289 0.44 0.15 -71.14
N LYS A 290 1.25 1.09 -71.62
CA LYS A 290 2.38 1.66 -70.85
C LYS A 290 1.89 2.30 -69.54
N PHE A 291 0.77 3.01 -69.57
CA PHE A 291 0.20 3.60 -68.37
C PHE A 291 -0.36 2.56 -67.38
N LEU A 292 -1.10 1.55 -67.86
CA LEU A 292 -1.63 0.47 -67.03
C LEU A 292 -0.53 -0.39 -66.39
N THR A 293 0.56 -0.67 -67.13
CA THR A 293 1.74 -1.36 -66.57
C THR A 293 2.44 -0.52 -65.51
N HIS A 294 2.52 0.80 -65.71
CA HIS A 294 3.05 1.71 -64.69
C HIS A 294 2.18 1.77 -63.43
N LEU A 295 0.85 1.92 -63.57
CA LEU A 295 -0.10 1.88 -62.44
C LEU A 295 -0.03 0.54 -61.69
N ARG A 296 0.11 -0.58 -62.41
CA ARG A 296 0.25 -1.89 -61.80
C ARG A 296 1.52 -1.99 -60.95
N SER A 297 2.66 -1.50 -61.45
CA SER A 297 3.90 -1.43 -60.67
C SER A 297 3.72 -0.57 -59.41
N GLN A 298 3.11 0.62 -59.53
CA GLN A 298 2.83 1.48 -58.39
C GLN A 298 1.90 0.80 -57.36
N HIS A 299 0.90 0.04 -57.81
CA HIS A 299 0.00 -0.71 -56.95
C HIS A 299 0.72 -1.86 -56.23
N GLU A 300 1.67 -2.54 -56.87
CA GLU A 300 2.48 -3.58 -56.24
C GLU A 300 3.42 -2.99 -55.16
N ASP A 301 4.12 -1.89 -55.46
CA ASP A 301 4.95 -1.16 -54.49
C ASP A 301 4.11 -0.68 -53.29
N PHE A 302 2.91 -0.16 -53.58
CA PHE A 302 1.95 0.27 -52.58
C PHE A 302 1.54 -0.87 -51.65
N LEU A 303 1.22 -2.05 -52.18
CA LEU A 303 0.80 -3.19 -51.38
C LEU A 303 1.91 -3.63 -50.41
N VAL A 304 3.17 -3.59 -50.86
CA VAL A 304 4.32 -3.89 -50.00
C VAL A 304 4.41 -2.88 -48.87
N GLU A 305 4.32 -1.58 -49.17
CA GLU A 305 4.37 -0.52 -48.16
C GLU A 305 3.21 -0.62 -47.16
N PHE A 306 1.97 -0.80 -47.64
CA PHE A 306 0.77 -0.97 -46.81
C PHE A 306 0.88 -2.18 -45.87
N LEU A 307 1.33 -3.34 -46.37
CA LEU A 307 1.51 -4.54 -45.55
C LEU A 307 2.60 -4.34 -44.50
N SER A 308 3.68 -3.62 -44.83
CA SER A 308 4.74 -3.30 -43.88
C SER A 308 4.23 -2.39 -42.76
N LEU A 309 3.50 -1.33 -43.08
CA LEU A 309 2.91 -0.39 -42.12
C LEU A 309 1.84 -1.07 -41.25
N LYS A 310 0.98 -1.88 -41.84
CA LYS A 310 -0.01 -2.67 -41.11
C LYS A 310 0.67 -3.57 -40.06
N LYS A 311 1.79 -4.21 -40.43
CA LYS A 311 2.58 -5.05 -39.50
C LYS A 311 3.20 -4.22 -38.38
N ILE A 312 3.71 -3.01 -38.67
CA ILE A 312 4.24 -2.08 -37.66
C ILE A 312 3.13 -1.64 -36.71
N VAL A 313 1.98 -1.21 -37.22
CA VAL A 313 0.82 -0.78 -36.41
C VAL A 313 0.36 -1.90 -35.48
N GLU A 314 0.28 -3.14 -35.96
CA GLU A 314 -0.13 -4.28 -35.12
C GLU A 314 0.91 -4.60 -34.04
N LYS A 315 2.21 -4.55 -34.36
CA LYS A 315 3.27 -4.67 -33.35
C LYS A 315 3.16 -3.58 -32.28
N THR A 316 2.98 -2.33 -32.68
CA THR A 316 2.81 -1.20 -31.74
C THR A 316 1.58 -1.38 -30.86
N ARG A 317 0.47 -1.92 -31.39
CA ARG A 317 -0.72 -2.27 -30.60
C ARG A 317 -0.46 -3.37 -29.57
N ILE A 318 0.34 -4.38 -29.92
CA ILE A 318 0.73 -5.44 -28.98
C ILE A 318 1.58 -4.86 -27.85
N TYR A 319 2.59 -4.04 -28.18
CA TYR A 319 3.40 -3.32 -27.18
C TYR A 319 2.54 -2.47 -26.26
N LEU A 320 1.55 -1.74 -26.79
CA LEU A 320 0.63 -0.93 -25.99
C LEU A 320 -0.25 -1.77 -25.04
N ARG A 321 -0.58 -3.02 -25.41
CA ARG A 321 -1.30 -3.96 -24.51
C ARG A 321 -0.40 -4.47 -23.39
N GLU A 322 0.85 -4.84 -23.70
CA GLU A 322 1.83 -5.25 -22.68
C GLU A 322 2.14 -4.11 -21.72
N TYR A 323 2.29 -2.89 -22.24
CA TYR A 323 2.45 -1.69 -21.45
C TYR A 323 1.30 -1.52 -20.44
N LYS A 324 0.04 -1.62 -20.89
CA LYS A 324 -1.13 -1.53 -20.00
C LYS A 324 -1.12 -2.59 -18.91
N ARG A 325 -0.67 -3.81 -19.24
CA ARG A 325 -0.54 -4.90 -18.26
C ARG A 325 0.52 -4.55 -17.21
N ARG A 326 1.71 -4.11 -17.62
CA ARG A 326 2.80 -3.72 -16.70
C ARG A 326 2.39 -2.55 -15.80
N TRP A 327 1.74 -1.54 -16.37
CA TRP A 327 1.23 -0.40 -15.60
C TRP A 327 0.22 -0.85 -14.53
N SER A 328 -0.69 -1.78 -14.87
CA SER A 328 -1.63 -2.34 -13.90
C SER A 328 -0.92 -3.08 -12.76
N GLN A 329 0.10 -3.88 -13.08
CA GLN A 329 0.87 -4.63 -12.08
C GLN A 329 1.59 -3.70 -11.09
N ILE A 330 2.30 -2.69 -11.60
CA ILE A 330 3.02 -1.72 -10.76
C ILE A 330 2.04 -0.88 -9.92
N ASN A 331 0.87 -0.57 -10.46
CA ASN A 331 -0.15 0.16 -9.70
C ASN A 331 -0.73 -0.69 -8.56
N ASP A 332 -0.92 -1.99 -8.78
CA ASP A 332 -1.33 -2.94 -7.73
C ASP A 332 -0.21 -3.09 -6.67
N GLU A 333 1.05 -3.21 -7.08
CA GLU A 333 2.21 -3.23 -6.18
C GLU A 333 2.29 -1.95 -5.34
N ASN A 334 2.08 -0.78 -5.93
CA ASN A 334 2.02 0.50 -5.19
C ASN A 334 0.89 0.55 -4.17
N ARG A 335 -0.26 -0.01 -4.51
CA ARG A 335 -1.39 -0.12 -3.58
C ARG A 335 -1.03 -1.02 -2.40
N HIS A 336 -0.37 -2.16 -2.65
CA HIS A 336 0.13 -3.04 -1.60
C HIS A 336 1.17 -2.36 -0.71
N LEU A 337 2.15 -1.66 -1.30
CA LEU A 337 3.16 -0.90 -0.55
C LEU A 337 2.53 0.21 0.30
N HIS A 338 1.52 0.93 -0.20
CA HIS A 338 0.78 1.91 0.60
C HIS A 338 0.10 1.29 1.82
N ILE A 339 -0.54 0.12 1.64
CA ILE A 339 -1.18 -0.62 2.73
C ILE A 339 -0.13 -1.07 3.76
N GLU A 340 1.00 -1.60 3.31
CA GLU A 340 2.05 -2.08 4.21
C GLU A 340 2.73 -0.93 4.97
N ILE A 341 3.04 0.19 4.30
CA ILE A 341 3.56 1.41 4.94
C ILE A 341 2.60 1.90 6.04
N LYS A 342 1.29 1.91 5.75
CA LYS A 342 0.28 2.28 6.73
C LYS A 342 0.27 1.31 7.92
N ARG A 343 0.24 0.00 7.65
CA ARG A 343 0.26 -1.04 8.69
C ARG A 343 1.52 -0.97 9.56
N LEU A 344 2.69 -0.74 8.97
CA LEU A 344 3.95 -0.60 9.70
C LEU A 344 3.94 0.66 10.57
N ARG A 345 3.44 1.78 10.05
CA ARG A 345 3.27 3.01 10.82
C ARG A 345 2.34 2.81 12.03
N ASP A 346 1.17 2.22 11.81
CA ASP A 346 0.19 1.97 12.87
C ASP A 346 0.80 1.09 13.98
N LYS A 347 1.57 0.05 13.61
CA LYS A 347 2.30 -0.78 14.57
C LYS A 347 3.39 -0.02 15.33
N ILE A 348 4.18 0.80 14.65
CA ILE A 348 5.21 1.62 15.30
C ILE A 348 4.55 2.55 16.33
N ASP A 349 3.42 3.17 15.99
CA ASP A 349 2.67 4.03 16.90
C ASP A 349 2.11 3.26 18.11
N ASP A 350 1.61 2.04 17.91
CA ASP A 350 1.17 1.16 18.99
C ASP A 350 2.33 0.77 19.94
N PHE A 351 3.50 0.47 19.38
CA PHE A 351 4.68 0.14 20.19
C PHE A 351 5.22 1.35 20.96
N HIS A 352 5.28 2.54 20.36
CA HIS A 352 5.65 3.77 21.10
C HIS A 352 4.63 4.09 22.20
N ARG A 353 3.33 3.83 22.00
CA ARG A 353 2.32 3.95 23.05
C ARG A 353 2.58 2.98 24.20
N ALA A 354 2.89 1.72 23.90
CA ALA A 354 3.21 0.71 24.90
C ALA A 354 4.50 1.05 25.67
N GLU A 355 5.55 1.46 24.97
CA GLU A 355 6.82 1.92 25.55
C GLU A 355 6.58 3.07 26.53
N LYS A 356 5.82 4.09 26.13
CA LYS A 356 5.49 5.25 26.99
C LYS A 356 4.70 4.86 28.25
N LEU A 357 3.78 3.90 28.14
CA LEU A 357 3.04 3.37 29.29
C LEU A 357 3.93 2.56 30.23
N MET A 358 4.96 1.88 29.72
CA MET A 358 5.91 1.14 30.54
C MET A 358 6.86 2.07 31.28
N TYR A 359 7.44 3.06 30.61
CA TYR A 359 8.29 4.07 31.28
C TYR A 359 7.54 4.83 32.36
N GLY A 360 6.31 5.29 32.11
CA GLY A 360 5.52 5.98 33.12
C GLY A 360 5.25 5.13 34.38
N LYS A 361 5.08 3.81 34.23
CA LYS A 361 4.91 2.90 35.37
C LYS A 361 6.23 2.55 36.07
N ILE A 362 7.38 2.70 35.42
CA ILE A 362 8.69 2.54 36.05
C ILE A 362 8.99 3.78 36.90
N ASP A 363 8.74 4.98 36.37
CA ASP A 363 8.91 6.23 37.11
C ASP A 363 8.07 6.26 38.40
N GLU A 364 6.80 5.84 38.34
CA GLU A 364 5.93 5.71 39.51
C GLU A 364 6.46 4.71 40.55
N GLN A 365 7.05 3.60 40.10
CA GLN A 365 7.62 2.59 40.98
C GLN A 365 8.93 3.04 41.62
N ASP A 366 9.81 3.74 40.88
CA ASP A 366 11.05 4.32 41.40
C ASP A 366 10.79 5.42 42.42
N ILE A 367 9.74 6.23 42.22
CA ILE A 367 9.31 7.23 43.22
C ILE A 367 8.88 6.53 44.52
N ALA A 368 8.04 5.49 44.42
CA ALA A 368 7.58 4.73 45.58
C ALA A 368 8.73 4.02 46.33
N LEU A 369 9.69 3.46 45.60
CA LEU A 369 10.85 2.76 46.15
C LEU A 369 11.81 3.74 46.86
N ASN A 370 11.98 4.94 46.31
CA ASN A 370 12.73 6.01 46.96
C ASN A 370 12.05 6.55 48.23
N GLN A 371 10.71 6.59 48.26
CA GLN A 371 9.95 6.92 49.47
C GLN A 371 10.13 5.88 50.58
N LEU A 372 10.00 4.59 50.26
CA LEU A 372 10.23 3.51 51.21
C LEU A 372 11.68 3.51 51.74
N ARG A 373 12.68 3.76 50.89
CA ARG A 373 14.07 3.94 51.34
C ARG A 373 14.24 5.10 52.33
N LYS A 374 13.53 6.20 52.10
CA LYS A 374 13.56 7.37 52.98
C LYS A 374 12.93 7.06 54.34
N GLU A 375 11.80 6.36 54.36
CA GLU A 375 11.13 5.91 55.57
C GLU A 375 12.01 4.94 56.38
N LEU A 376 12.62 3.95 55.72
CA LEU A 376 13.52 3.01 56.36
C LEU A 376 14.75 3.70 56.98
N ASN A 377 15.36 4.66 56.26
CA ASN A 377 16.50 5.41 56.78
C ASN A 377 16.13 6.26 58.01
N ASN A 378 14.92 6.82 58.05
CA ASN A 378 14.44 7.56 59.21
C ASN A 378 14.27 6.63 60.42
N GLU A 379 13.70 5.44 60.23
CA GLU A 379 13.56 4.45 61.32
C GLU A 379 14.92 3.98 61.85
N ILE A 380 15.89 3.70 60.97
CA ILE A 380 17.26 3.34 61.38
C ILE A 380 17.89 4.45 62.21
N GLN A 381 17.70 5.71 61.83
CA GLN A 381 18.23 6.86 62.57
C GLN A 381 17.60 6.99 63.97
N VAL A 382 16.27 6.84 64.08
CA VAL A 382 15.57 6.81 65.38
C VAL A 382 16.11 5.67 66.26
N HIS A 383 16.39 4.51 65.65
CA HIS A 383 16.93 3.39 66.39
C HIS A 383 18.37 3.63 66.88
N SER A 384 19.23 4.25 66.07
CA SER A 384 20.59 4.59 66.50
C SER A 384 20.60 5.64 67.62
N GLU A 385 19.65 6.59 67.59
CA GLU A 385 19.47 7.56 68.69
C GLU A 385 19.01 6.88 69.99
N ALA A 386 18.13 5.89 69.89
CA ALA A 386 17.71 5.08 71.04
C ALA A 386 18.87 4.27 71.63
N GLU A 387 19.68 3.60 70.80
CA GLU A 387 20.89 2.88 71.24
C GLU A 387 21.88 3.81 71.97
N LEU A 388 22.11 5.01 71.44
CA LEU A 388 23.00 5.99 72.04
C LEU A 388 22.48 6.50 73.40
N THR A 389 21.16 6.49 73.58
CA THR A 389 20.50 6.84 74.86
C THR A 389 20.63 5.69 75.86
N ILE A 390 20.47 4.44 75.43
CA ILE A 390 20.70 3.24 76.25
C ILE A 390 22.16 3.18 76.71
N GLU A 391 23.12 3.46 75.82
CA GLU A 391 24.55 3.46 76.14
C GLU A 391 24.90 4.52 77.20
N LYS A 392 24.27 5.72 77.12
CA LYS A 392 24.40 6.76 78.16
C LYS A 392 23.86 6.28 79.51
N LEU A 393 22.67 5.67 79.53
CA LEU A 393 22.07 5.13 80.75
C LEU A 393 22.95 4.02 81.36
N GLN A 394 23.54 3.15 80.54
CA GLN A 394 24.49 2.13 81.00
C GLN A 394 25.77 2.72 81.60
N ARG A 395 26.32 3.81 81.03
CA ARG A 395 27.45 4.52 81.65
C ARG A 395 27.08 5.11 83.01
N THR A 396 25.92 5.77 83.11
CA THR A 396 25.45 6.33 84.38
C THR A 396 25.22 5.25 85.44
N LEU A 397 24.71 4.09 85.04
CA LEU A 397 24.55 2.92 85.91
C LEU A 397 25.90 2.37 86.40
N ASN A 398 26.88 2.24 85.51
CA ASN A 398 28.22 1.76 85.87
C ASN A 398 28.95 2.73 86.82
N GLU A 399 28.78 4.04 86.65
CA GLU A 399 29.31 5.05 87.57
C GLU A 399 28.66 4.98 88.96
N THR A 400 27.36 4.66 89.04
CA THR A 400 26.67 4.49 90.33
C THR A 400 27.06 3.20 91.04
N ILE A 401 27.25 2.10 90.30
CA ILE A 401 27.79 0.83 90.83
C ILE A 401 29.22 1.04 91.38
N PHE A 402 30.07 1.77 90.67
CA PHE A 402 31.43 2.09 91.14
C PHE A 402 31.45 2.88 92.47
N LYS A 403 30.50 3.82 92.65
CA LYS A 403 30.33 4.55 93.93
C LYS A 403 29.81 3.65 95.05
N HIS A 404 28.95 2.68 94.72
CA HIS A 404 28.45 1.68 95.67
C HIS A 404 29.57 0.74 96.17
N ASP A 405 30.46 0.31 95.28
CA ASP A 405 31.63 -0.52 95.63
C ASP A 405 32.66 0.21 96.52
N GLN A 406 32.80 1.54 96.38
CA GLN A 406 33.61 2.35 97.30
C GLN A 406 33.00 2.42 98.72
N LEU A 407 31.68 2.48 98.83
CA LEU A 407 30.97 2.49 100.12
C LEU A 407 31.06 1.13 100.83
N MET A 408 30.96 0.02 100.09
CA MET A 408 31.12 -1.33 100.64
C MET A 408 32.55 -1.59 101.15
N LYS A 409 33.58 -0.97 100.56
CA LYS A 409 34.97 -1.02 101.06
C LYS A 409 35.17 -0.33 102.42
N ASN A 410 34.35 0.67 102.75
CA ASN A 410 34.40 1.38 104.03
C ASN A 410 33.65 0.64 105.16
N MET A 411 32.63 -0.16 104.81
CA MET A 411 31.87 -0.99 105.75
C MET A 411 32.66 -2.19 106.30
N THR A 412 33.65 -2.71 105.56
CA THR A 412 34.45 -3.87 105.98
C THR A 412 35.33 -3.60 107.23
N ASN A 413 35.56 -2.34 107.59
CA ASN A 413 36.35 -1.98 108.79
C ASN A 413 35.51 -1.78 110.07
N ALA A 414 34.18 -1.69 109.99
CA ALA A 414 33.31 -1.44 111.14
C ALA A 414 32.65 -2.71 111.71
N ASN A 415 32.61 -3.81 110.96
CA ASN A 415 31.87 -5.03 111.30
C ASN A 415 32.65 -6.07 112.12
N LYS A 416 33.41 -5.66 113.16
CA LYS A 416 34.08 -6.62 114.06
C LYS A 416 33.66 -6.57 115.53
N LYS A 417 32.57 -5.89 115.91
CA LYS A 417 32.30 -5.73 117.36
C LYS A 417 30.88 -5.77 117.89
N ILE A 418 29.83 -5.99 117.10
CA ILE A 418 28.46 -5.99 117.66
C ILE A 418 27.62 -7.10 117.02
N GLU A 419 28.13 -8.34 117.10
CA GLU A 419 27.28 -9.50 117.34
C GLU A 419 27.30 -9.68 118.86
N GLU A 420 26.20 -9.34 119.53
CA GLU A 420 25.68 -10.04 120.71
C GLU A 420 24.48 -9.26 121.31
N PHE A 421 23.30 -9.85 121.11
CA PHE A 421 22.01 -9.57 121.75
C PHE A 421 21.37 -8.22 121.32
N GLU A 422 20.10 -8.19 120.93
CA GLU A 422 18.99 -8.57 121.79
C GLU A 422 17.90 -9.37 121.07
N ASP A 423 17.54 -10.44 121.78
CA ASP A 423 16.35 -11.24 121.62
C ASP A 423 15.07 -10.40 121.62
N ASP A 424 14.15 -10.83 120.76
CA ASP A 424 12.71 -10.91 121.02
C ASP A 424 11.99 -9.60 121.35
N ILE A 425 11.51 -8.88 120.33
CA ILE A 425 10.21 -9.14 119.67
C ILE A 425 9.07 -9.28 120.69
N VAL A 426 8.03 -8.46 120.50
CA VAL A 426 6.58 -8.82 120.51
C VAL A 426 5.68 -7.69 121.06
N GLY A 427 6.20 -6.62 121.66
CA GLY A 427 5.37 -5.60 122.32
C GLY A 427 4.43 -4.75 121.44
N TYR A 428 4.76 -4.43 120.19
CA TYR A 428 4.05 -3.38 119.42
C TYR A 428 3.24 -3.90 118.21
N ARG A 429 2.83 -5.18 118.26
CA ARG A 429 2.08 -5.86 117.18
C ARG A 429 0.57 -5.55 117.11
N ASN A 430 -0.03 -4.89 118.11
CA ASN A 430 -1.50 -4.90 118.24
C ASN A 430 -2.24 -3.57 118.00
N GLU A 431 -1.57 -2.41 117.88
CA GLU A 431 -2.23 -1.17 117.45
C GLU A 431 -2.07 -0.87 115.95
N ASN A 432 -1.10 -1.51 115.27
CA ASN A 432 -0.92 -1.36 113.82
C ASN A 432 -1.93 -2.20 112.99
N HIS A 433 -2.58 -3.19 113.62
CA HIS A 433 -3.52 -4.09 112.94
C HIS A 433 -4.87 -3.41 112.62
N LEU A 434 -5.29 -2.40 113.40
CA LEU A 434 -6.56 -1.69 113.19
C LEU A 434 -6.43 -0.60 112.09
N LEU A 435 -5.24 -0.03 111.94
CA LEU A 435 -4.89 0.88 110.84
C LEU A 435 -4.73 0.11 109.50
N GLN A 436 -4.13 -1.08 109.50
CA GLN A 436 -4.02 -1.92 108.30
C GLN A 436 -5.37 -2.46 107.78
N GLN A 437 -6.35 -2.73 108.65
CA GLN A 437 -7.68 -3.18 108.20
C GLN A 437 -8.52 -2.06 107.56
N THR A 438 -8.27 -0.80 107.94
CA THR A 438 -8.95 0.37 107.33
C THR A 438 -8.34 0.72 105.98
N ILE A 439 -7.03 0.55 105.83
CA ILE A 439 -6.29 0.72 104.56
C ILE A 439 -6.68 -0.37 103.54
N GLN A 440 -6.78 -1.65 103.97
CA GLN A 440 -7.21 -2.73 103.07
C GLN A 440 -8.65 -2.60 102.56
N LYS A 441 -9.54 -1.93 103.30
CA LYS A 441 -10.94 -1.71 102.85
C LYS A 441 -11.04 -0.61 101.79
N LEU A 442 -10.18 0.42 101.87
CA LEU A 442 -10.06 1.48 100.87
C LEU A 442 -9.29 1.01 99.61
N GLU A 443 -8.25 0.19 99.76
CA GLU A 443 -7.52 -0.43 98.63
C GLU A 443 -8.39 -1.40 97.82
N LYS A 444 -9.35 -2.08 98.46
CA LYS A 444 -10.31 -2.95 97.77
C LYS A 444 -11.37 -2.18 96.97
N GLN A 445 -11.75 -0.97 97.42
CA GLN A 445 -12.62 -0.06 96.65
C GLN A 445 -11.86 0.61 95.50
N LEU A 446 -10.58 0.93 95.69
CA LEU A 446 -9.70 1.50 94.66
C LEU A 446 -9.38 0.48 93.55
N THR A 447 -9.17 -0.79 93.89
CA THR A 447 -9.02 -1.87 92.90
C THR A 447 -10.32 -2.16 92.17
N THR A 448 -11.49 -2.07 92.80
CA THR A 448 -12.77 -2.25 92.09
C THR A 448 -13.04 -1.12 91.08
N LEU A 449 -12.68 0.13 91.39
CA LEU A 449 -12.72 1.26 90.46
C LEU A 449 -11.63 1.19 89.37
N HIS A 450 -10.44 0.67 89.68
CA HIS A 450 -9.37 0.45 88.70
C HIS A 450 -9.72 -0.68 87.71
N THR A 451 -10.38 -1.75 88.18
CA THR A 451 -10.84 -2.84 87.31
C THR A 451 -12.03 -2.40 86.44
N GLN A 452 -12.89 -1.48 86.91
CA GLN A 452 -13.94 -0.86 86.09
C GLN A 452 -13.39 0.12 85.04
N ASN A 453 -12.30 0.84 85.33
CA ASN A 453 -11.61 1.69 84.35
C ASN A 453 -10.83 0.87 83.30
N GLN A 454 -10.18 -0.23 83.70
CA GLN A 454 -9.57 -1.17 82.76
C GLN A 454 -10.60 -1.91 81.89
N LEU A 455 -11.81 -2.17 82.41
CA LEU A 455 -12.92 -2.66 81.60
C LEU A 455 -13.41 -1.61 80.60
N LEU A 456 -13.42 -0.32 80.97
CA LEU A 456 -13.82 0.79 80.08
C LEU A 456 -12.78 1.01 78.96
N GLU A 457 -11.47 0.90 79.27
CA GLU A 457 -10.36 0.94 78.29
C GLU A 457 -10.36 -0.29 77.39
N SER A 458 -10.61 -1.49 77.92
CA SER A 458 -10.77 -2.71 77.10
C SER A 458 -12.02 -2.68 76.22
N THR A 459 -13.09 -1.99 76.64
CA THR A 459 -14.31 -1.80 75.82
C THR A 459 -14.10 -0.74 74.73
N LEU A 460 -13.18 0.23 74.93
CA LEU A 460 -12.75 1.18 73.91
C LEU A 460 -11.79 0.54 72.89
N GLU A 461 -10.84 -0.29 73.34
CA GLU A 461 -9.97 -1.06 72.44
C GLU A 461 -10.72 -2.12 71.63
N LEU A 462 -11.76 -2.77 72.19
CA LEU A 462 -12.64 -3.67 71.42
C LEU A 462 -13.54 -2.93 70.43
N ASN A 463 -13.89 -1.66 70.68
CA ASN A 463 -14.67 -0.84 69.75
C ASN A 463 -13.78 -0.29 68.60
N GLU A 464 -12.51 -0.01 68.87
CA GLU A 464 -11.50 0.32 67.85
C GLU A 464 -11.10 -0.90 67.01
N LYS A 465 -10.98 -2.10 67.62
CA LYS A 465 -10.77 -3.36 66.88
C LYS A 465 -11.98 -3.78 66.05
N SER A 466 -13.21 -3.58 66.56
CA SER A 466 -14.47 -3.79 65.81
C SER A 466 -14.64 -2.78 64.66
N GLN A 467 -14.18 -1.53 64.82
CA GLN A 467 -14.12 -0.58 63.71
C GLN A 467 -13.02 -0.94 62.70
N TYR A 468 -11.85 -1.41 63.13
CA TYR A 468 -10.77 -1.85 62.23
C TYR A 468 -11.13 -3.12 61.45
N GLU A 469 -11.81 -4.09 62.07
CA GLU A 469 -12.33 -5.30 61.41
C GLU A 469 -13.49 -4.98 60.45
N LYS A 470 -14.40 -4.05 60.81
CA LYS A 470 -15.41 -3.56 59.85
C LYS A 470 -14.77 -2.79 58.70
N THR A 471 -13.69 -2.05 58.93
CA THR A 471 -12.97 -1.31 57.87
C THR A 471 -12.23 -2.26 56.93
N ASN A 472 -11.65 -3.35 57.46
CA ASN A 472 -11.07 -4.44 56.67
C ASN A 472 -12.12 -5.28 55.94
N GLU A 473 -13.30 -5.53 56.53
CA GLU A 473 -14.42 -6.14 55.81
C GLU A 473 -14.93 -5.23 54.70
N TYR A 474 -15.03 -3.91 54.94
CA TYR A 474 -15.39 -2.94 53.89
C TYR A 474 -14.31 -2.82 52.82
N GLU A 475 -13.02 -2.90 53.13
CA GLU A 475 -11.94 -2.93 52.13
C GLU A 475 -11.91 -4.25 51.34
N SER A 476 -12.18 -5.38 51.98
CA SER A 476 -12.34 -6.68 51.30
C SER A 476 -13.58 -6.71 50.41
N LEU A 477 -14.70 -6.09 50.85
CA LEU A 477 -15.90 -5.88 50.02
C LEU A 477 -15.63 -4.88 48.89
N LEU A 478 -14.80 -3.85 49.11
CA LEU A 478 -14.42 -2.86 48.10
C LEU A 478 -13.49 -3.48 47.04
N ILE A 479 -12.58 -4.37 47.45
CA ILE A 479 -11.73 -5.15 46.55
C ILE A 479 -12.59 -6.13 45.76
N SER A 480 -13.49 -6.87 46.41
CA SER A 480 -14.43 -7.79 45.75
C SER A 480 -15.40 -7.07 44.81
N LEU A 481 -15.87 -5.86 45.16
CA LEU A 481 -16.66 -5.00 44.29
C LEU A 481 -15.85 -4.43 43.13
N LYS A 482 -14.59 -4.03 43.34
CA LYS A 482 -13.69 -3.59 42.26
C LYS A 482 -13.38 -4.73 41.29
N GLU A 483 -13.25 -5.95 41.80
CA GLU A 483 -12.99 -7.15 41.00
C GLU A 483 -14.25 -7.64 40.27
N ALA A 484 -15.43 -7.57 40.90
CA ALA A 484 -16.72 -7.78 40.25
C ALA A 484 -17.03 -6.70 39.19
N ASN A 485 -16.63 -5.45 39.44
CA ASN A 485 -16.79 -4.36 38.49
C ASN A 485 -15.79 -4.47 37.32
N LYS A 486 -14.57 -4.96 37.57
CA LYS A 486 -13.58 -5.30 36.55
C LYS A 486 -14.04 -6.48 35.68
N ASN A 487 -14.66 -7.50 36.29
CA ASN A 487 -15.26 -8.61 35.56
C ASN A 487 -16.51 -8.17 34.78
N SER A 488 -17.32 -7.25 35.32
CA SER A 488 -18.48 -6.68 34.63
C SER A 488 -18.05 -5.78 33.46
N LEU A 489 -16.95 -5.04 33.60
CA LEU A 489 -16.34 -4.24 32.55
C LEU A 489 -15.78 -5.14 31.44
N HIS A 490 -15.11 -6.23 31.80
CA HIS A 490 -14.63 -7.23 30.84
C HIS A 490 -15.78 -7.95 30.12
N LEU A 491 -16.91 -8.18 30.82
CA LEU A 491 -18.13 -8.72 30.19
C LEU A 491 -18.79 -7.69 29.26
N LEU A 492 -18.74 -6.40 29.60
CA LEU A 492 -19.22 -5.30 28.76
C LEU A 492 -18.37 -5.14 27.50
N GLU A 493 -17.04 -5.20 27.62
CA GLU A 493 -16.11 -5.18 26.49
C GLU A 493 -16.28 -6.42 25.59
N GLN A 494 -16.54 -7.59 26.19
CA GLN A 494 -16.89 -8.80 25.43
C GLN A 494 -18.24 -8.67 24.72
N ARG A 495 -19.26 -8.11 25.38
CA ARG A 495 -20.58 -7.85 24.76
C ARG A 495 -20.52 -6.77 23.69
N GLU A 496 -19.64 -5.79 23.82
CA GLU A 496 -19.38 -4.75 22.82
C GLU A 496 -18.64 -5.34 21.60
N ALA A 497 -17.67 -6.23 21.82
CA ALA A 497 -17.04 -6.99 20.75
C ALA A 497 -18.04 -7.91 20.02
N GLU A 498 -18.90 -8.62 20.76
CA GLU A 498 -19.99 -9.42 20.18
C GLU A 498 -20.98 -8.56 19.40
N PHE A 499 -21.37 -7.40 19.93
CA PHE A 499 -22.26 -6.45 19.26
C PHE A 499 -21.64 -5.90 17.96
N ASN A 500 -20.36 -5.55 17.99
CA ASN A 500 -19.63 -5.09 16.79
C ASN A 500 -19.49 -6.19 15.74
N THR A 501 -19.36 -7.45 16.17
CA THR A 501 -19.35 -8.62 15.27
C THR A 501 -20.73 -8.81 14.64
N VAL A 502 -21.80 -8.78 15.42
CA VAL A 502 -23.19 -8.84 14.92
C VAL A 502 -23.52 -7.66 13.99
N GLN A 503 -22.99 -6.46 14.27
CA GLN A 503 -23.17 -5.29 13.40
C GLN A 503 -22.45 -5.47 12.06
N SER A 504 -21.27 -6.08 12.05
CA SER A 504 -20.51 -6.43 10.84
C SER A 504 -21.23 -7.52 10.03
N ASP A 505 -21.74 -8.55 10.70
CA ASP A 505 -22.53 -9.60 10.05
C ASP A 505 -23.82 -9.04 9.44
N LEU A 506 -24.48 -8.09 10.12
CA LEU A 506 -25.69 -7.43 9.62
C LEU A 506 -25.41 -6.50 8.42
N GLN A 507 -24.22 -5.90 8.34
CA GLN A 507 -23.76 -5.19 7.14
C GLN A 507 -23.47 -6.16 5.98
N THR A 508 -22.88 -7.31 6.28
CA THR A 508 -22.60 -8.37 5.31
C THR A 508 -23.91 -8.95 4.75
N ILE A 509 -24.90 -9.24 5.60
CA ILE A 509 -26.22 -9.70 5.18
C ILE A 509 -26.95 -8.63 4.34
N LYS A 510 -26.84 -7.33 4.67
CA LYS A 510 -27.39 -6.25 3.84
C LYS A 510 -26.71 -6.17 2.46
N TYR A 511 -25.41 -6.40 2.41
CA TYR A 511 -24.66 -6.44 1.16
C TYR A 511 -25.05 -7.65 0.32
N GLU A 512 -25.16 -8.83 0.91
CA GLU A 512 -25.61 -10.07 0.26
C GLU A 512 -27.07 -10.00 -0.20
N GLN A 513 -27.97 -9.39 0.58
CA GLN A 513 -29.34 -9.08 0.16
C GLN A 513 -29.35 -8.12 -1.04
N SER A 514 -28.49 -7.10 -1.03
CA SER A 514 -28.37 -6.16 -2.16
C SER A 514 -27.86 -6.85 -3.43
N ILE A 515 -26.90 -7.76 -3.31
CA ILE A 515 -26.41 -8.60 -4.41
C ILE A 515 -27.49 -9.57 -4.88
N THR A 516 -28.23 -10.20 -3.97
CA THR A 516 -29.27 -11.18 -4.31
C THR A 516 -30.46 -10.49 -5.00
N ILE A 517 -30.88 -9.32 -4.53
CA ILE A 517 -31.89 -8.49 -5.20
C ILE A 517 -31.40 -8.05 -6.59
N ALA A 518 -30.11 -7.71 -6.75
CA ALA A 518 -29.53 -7.39 -8.05
C ALA A 518 -29.50 -8.60 -9.00
N LYS A 519 -29.23 -9.80 -8.47
CA LYS A 519 -29.24 -11.06 -9.23
C LYS A 519 -30.63 -11.57 -9.60
N VAL A 520 -31.67 -11.28 -8.80
CA VAL A 520 -33.08 -11.62 -9.12
C VAL A 520 -33.69 -10.61 -10.10
N ARG A 521 -33.18 -9.37 -10.14
CA ARG A 521 -33.57 -8.34 -11.13
C ARG A 521 -32.93 -8.52 -12.50
N PHE A 522 -31.82 -9.25 -12.57
CA PHE A 522 -31.13 -9.64 -13.80
C PHE A 522 -31.67 -11.00 -14.26
#